data_AF-A0A437JK37-F1
#
_entry.id   AF-A0A437JK37-F1
#
_cell.length_a   1.000
_cell.length_b   1.000
_cell.length_c   1.000
_cell.angle_alpha   90.00
_cell.angle_beta   90.00
_cell.angle_gamma   90.00
#
_symmetry.space_group_name_H-M   'P 1'
#
loop_
_entity.id
_entity.type
_entity.pdbx_description
1 polymer ?
#
loop_
_entity_poly.entity_id
_entity_poly.type
_entity_poly.pdbx_seq_one_letter_code
_entity_poly.pdbx_strand_id
1 'polypeptide(L)'
;MTPFIEVVRSLVSELTKLPVKRIFTIATTSKEEENPYVTPLRVTRDFAVAGCVIFKQECLLELIEIIDGQVDIVLVDTEKKLPLSIHKQPITSEDSIYLHRKTIGPIETGNLSKICFQKIKHSRTFEFKPNDLTVNSAWSFLSQRLRVLSGKKIAILGAGNIGNKLALKLVECGADVHTYRQQFHIGHQIANGLNLIKHENTVSQITFHSSLLSTTFNADVVIGCTNGVPIITPEVIQTISCNALVLDLGKNNITPEAIRSAIENKLELYRVDVTAALEGFIYEMLKMDSILSTGYGRKSLSYCNIVSGGYFGDDGDIIVDNINSPKIIVGVSNGAGAIKKVLSCDDNEKIKRFSEELQVC
;
A
#
# COMPACT_ATOMS: atom_id res chain seq x y z
N MET A 1 7.87 -28.31 1.15
CA MET A 1 6.58 -27.62 0.89
C MET A 1 5.54 -27.98 1.96
N THR A 2 5.37 -29.26 2.29
CA THR A 2 4.51 -29.76 3.38
C THR A 2 4.62 -29.00 4.72
N PRO A 3 5.83 -28.65 5.22
CA PRO A 3 5.93 -27.93 6.49
C PRO A 3 5.36 -26.51 6.45
N PHE A 4 5.51 -25.80 5.32
CA PHE A 4 4.98 -24.43 5.19
C PHE A 4 3.45 -24.43 5.17
N ILE A 5 2.86 -25.38 4.44
CA ILE A 5 1.41 -25.52 4.34
C ILE A 5 0.79 -25.85 5.71
N GLU A 6 1.42 -26.71 6.49
CA GLU A 6 0.98 -27.01 7.87
C GLU A 6 1.02 -25.76 8.76
N VAL A 7 2.06 -24.94 8.66
CA VAL A 7 2.14 -23.66 9.38
C VAL A 7 1.01 -22.72 8.95
N VAL A 8 0.69 -22.65 7.65
CA VAL A 8 -0.46 -21.86 7.18
C VAL A 8 -1.78 -22.40 7.73
N ARG A 9 -2.00 -23.72 7.72
CA ARG A 9 -3.22 -24.32 8.31
C ARG A 9 -3.35 -23.98 9.79
N SER A 10 -2.24 -24.06 10.54
CA SER A 10 -2.24 -23.69 11.97
C SER A 10 -2.59 -22.21 12.16
N LEU A 11 -2.00 -21.33 11.37
CA LEU A 11 -2.26 -19.89 11.44
C LEU A 11 -3.72 -19.55 11.08
N VAL A 12 -4.28 -20.21 10.06
CA VAL A 12 -5.70 -20.06 9.69
C VAL A 12 -6.60 -20.58 10.83
N SER A 13 -6.25 -21.70 11.46
CA SER A 13 -6.97 -22.23 12.62
C SER A 13 -6.94 -21.29 13.83
N GLU A 14 -5.84 -20.56 14.05
CA GLU A 14 -5.79 -19.51 15.07
C GLU A 14 -6.68 -18.33 14.71
N LEU A 15 -6.63 -17.89 13.45
CA LEU A 15 -7.42 -16.77 12.96
C LEU A 15 -8.93 -17.04 13.04
N THR A 16 -9.37 -18.28 12.77
CA THR A 16 -10.80 -18.65 12.81
C THR A 16 -11.40 -18.65 14.21
N LYS A 17 -10.58 -18.73 15.26
CA LYS A 17 -11.03 -18.68 16.66
C LYS A 17 -11.35 -17.26 17.15
N LEU A 18 -10.97 -16.24 16.39
CA LEU A 18 -11.12 -14.84 16.80
C LEU A 18 -12.51 -14.30 16.47
N PRO A 19 -13.18 -13.60 17.41
CA PRO A 19 -14.55 -13.10 17.24
C PRO A 19 -14.63 -11.76 16.50
N VAL A 20 -13.71 -11.53 15.56
CA VAL A 20 -13.59 -10.30 14.77
C VAL A 20 -13.51 -10.65 13.29
N LYS A 21 -13.53 -9.66 12.40
CA LYS A 21 -13.39 -9.93 10.96
C LYS A 21 -12.02 -10.55 10.66
N ARG A 22 -11.98 -11.67 9.94
CA ARG A 22 -10.77 -12.47 9.70
C ARG A 22 -10.24 -12.20 8.30
N ILE A 23 -8.99 -11.78 8.22
CA ILE A 23 -8.35 -11.35 6.98
C ILE A 23 -7.07 -12.15 6.76
N PHE A 24 -6.90 -12.71 5.56
CA PHE A 24 -5.67 -13.40 5.17
C PHE A 24 -4.98 -12.68 4.01
N THR A 25 -3.69 -12.41 4.14
CA THR A 25 -2.88 -11.78 3.08
C THR A 25 -2.06 -12.81 2.32
N ILE A 26 -1.99 -12.66 1.00
CA ILE A 26 -1.10 -13.42 0.11
C ILE A 26 -0.22 -12.41 -0.62
N ALA A 27 1.07 -12.40 -0.32
CA ALA A 27 2.02 -11.46 -0.90
C ALA A 27 3.21 -12.12 -1.59
N THR A 28 3.95 -11.33 -2.37
CA THR A 28 5.23 -11.72 -2.97
C THR A 28 6.30 -10.67 -2.69
N THR A 29 7.56 -11.05 -2.82
CA THR A 29 8.67 -10.10 -2.76
C THR A 29 9.70 -10.40 -3.86
N SER A 30 10.39 -9.36 -4.31
CA SER A 30 11.54 -9.49 -5.21
C SER A 30 12.81 -9.92 -4.46
N LYS A 31 12.78 -9.94 -3.13
CA LYS A 31 13.89 -10.47 -2.31
C LYS A 31 14.03 -11.97 -2.57
N GLU A 32 15.24 -12.40 -2.89
CA GLU A 32 15.56 -13.82 -2.92
C GLU A 32 15.52 -14.35 -1.49
N GLU A 33 14.52 -15.17 -1.21
CA GLU A 33 14.39 -15.92 0.04
C GLU A 33 14.23 -17.39 -0.37
N GLU A 34 14.85 -18.28 0.39
CA GLU A 34 14.86 -19.71 0.04
C GLU A 34 13.47 -20.36 0.19
N ASN A 35 12.67 -19.87 1.16
CA ASN A 35 11.43 -20.52 1.56
C ASN A 35 10.29 -19.53 1.76
N PRO A 36 9.05 -19.89 1.37
CA PRO A 36 7.85 -19.16 1.74
C PRO A 36 7.70 -19.09 3.27
N TYR A 37 7.12 -18.00 3.76
CA TYR A 37 6.97 -17.77 5.20
C TYR A 37 5.65 -17.10 5.54
N VAL A 38 5.22 -17.26 6.79
CA VAL A 38 4.01 -16.60 7.32
C VAL A 38 4.32 -15.23 7.91
N THR A 39 3.33 -14.35 7.86
CA THR A 39 3.35 -13.06 8.54
C THR A 39 2.71 -13.18 9.93
N PRO A 40 3.15 -12.41 10.93
CA PRO A 40 2.62 -12.50 12.28
C PRO A 40 1.12 -12.16 12.31
N LEU A 41 0.40 -12.82 13.20
CA LEU A 41 -0.98 -12.49 13.53
C LEU A 41 -1.03 -11.11 14.20
N ARG A 42 -1.84 -10.21 13.64
CA ARG A 42 -2.17 -8.91 14.22
C ARG A 42 -3.66 -8.88 14.54
N VAL A 43 -4.01 -8.42 15.73
CA VAL A 43 -5.40 -8.38 16.21
C VAL A 43 -5.74 -6.96 16.64
N THR A 44 -6.84 -6.44 16.12
CA THR A 44 -7.44 -5.16 16.51
C THR A 44 -8.81 -5.41 17.12
N ARG A 45 -9.50 -4.34 17.51
CA ARG A 45 -10.90 -4.43 17.96
C ARG A 45 -11.85 -4.93 16.86
N ASP A 46 -11.59 -4.60 15.59
CA ASP A 46 -12.55 -4.79 14.50
C ASP A 46 -12.19 -5.95 13.57
N PHE A 47 -10.90 -6.27 13.46
CA PHE A 47 -10.41 -7.36 12.61
C PHE A 47 -9.12 -7.99 13.15
N ALA A 48 -8.84 -9.18 12.65
CA ALA A 48 -7.55 -9.86 12.77
C ALA A 48 -6.99 -10.14 11.38
N VAL A 49 -5.68 -9.93 11.21
CA VAL A 49 -4.99 -10.16 9.94
C VAL A 49 -3.73 -10.99 10.16
N ALA A 50 -3.58 -12.00 9.33
CA ALA A 50 -2.36 -12.78 9.18
C ALA A 50 -2.16 -13.09 7.69
N GLY A 51 -1.18 -13.91 7.33
CA GLY A 51 -0.98 -14.25 5.93
C GLY A 51 0.36 -14.87 5.64
N CYS A 52 0.74 -14.87 4.37
CA CYS A 52 1.99 -15.45 3.91
C CYS A 52 2.64 -14.66 2.77
N VAL A 53 3.94 -14.87 2.61
CA VAL A 53 4.72 -14.41 1.47
C VAL A 53 5.20 -15.65 0.71
N ILE A 54 4.83 -15.71 -0.56
CA ILE A 54 5.18 -16.80 -1.46
C ILE A 54 6.06 -16.31 -2.61
N PHE A 55 6.81 -17.24 -3.18
CA PHE A 55 7.82 -16.98 -4.22
C PHE A 55 7.57 -17.75 -5.51
N LYS A 56 6.53 -18.58 -5.49
CA LYS A 56 6.27 -19.64 -6.46
C LYS A 56 4.76 -19.82 -6.56
N GLN A 57 4.22 -19.75 -7.77
CA GLN A 57 2.78 -19.80 -8.01
C GLN A 57 2.20 -21.19 -7.71
N GLU A 58 3.04 -22.22 -7.74
CA GLU A 58 2.68 -23.63 -7.55
C GLU A 58 1.99 -23.89 -6.20
N CYS A 59 2.38 -23.16 -5.14
CA CYS A 59 1.76 -23.30 -3.82
C CYS A 59 0.43 -22.54 -3.68
N LEU A 60 0.07 -21.66 -4.63
CA LEU A 60 -1.09 -20.78 -4.49
C LEU A 60 -2.41 -21.55 -4.46
N LEU A 61 -2.56 -22.60 -5.27
CA LEU A 61 -3.81 -23.36 -5.33
C LEU A 61 -4.10 -24.09 -4.02
N GLU A 62 -3.07 -24.74 -3.46
CA GLU A 62 -3.15 -25.41 -2.15
C GLU A 62 -3.45 -24.40 -1.02
N LEU A 63 -2.85 -23.20 -1.08
CA LEU A 63 -3.18 -22.13 -0.13
C LEU A 63 -4.63 -21.67 -0.26
N ILE A 64 -5.16 -21.53 -1.48
CA ILE A 64 -6.55 -21.14 -1.73
C ILE A 64 -7.52 -22.14 -1.10
N GLU A 65 -7.28 -23.44 -1.24
CA GLU A 65 -8.11 -24.49 -0.64
C GLU A 65 -8.15 -24.42 0.90
N ILE A 66 -7.06 -23.95 1.53
CA ILE A 66 -6.95 -23.83 2.98
C ILE A 66 -7.68 -22.59 3.50
N ILE A 67 -7.64 -21.48 2.75
CA ILE A 67 -8.13 -20.18 3.22
C ILE A 67 -9.58 -19.90 2.82
N ASP A 68 -10.02 -20.38 1.65
CA ASP A 68 -11.32 -20.00 1.08
C ASP A 68 -12.47 -20.53 1.95
N GLY A 69 -13.34 -19.63 2.38
CA GLY A 69 -14.43 -19.91 3.31
C GLY A 69 -14.01 -20.05 4.78
N GLN A 70 -12.70 -20.14 5.09
CA GLN A 70 -12.20 -20.11 6.47
C GLN A 70 -12.05 -18.68 6.99
N VAL A 71 -11.75 -17.73 6.10
CA VAL A 71 -11.60 -16.31 6.43
C VAL A 71 -12.66 -15.48 5.72
N ASP A 72 -12.95 -14.29 6.26
CA ASP A 72 -13.97 -13.41 5.67
C ASP A 72 -13.42 -12.71 4.41
N ILE A 73 -12.13 -12.34 4.44
CA ILE A 73 -11.47 -11.58 3.40
C ILE A 73 -10.09 -12.15 3.08
N VAL A 74 -9.76 -12.21 1.79
CA VAL A 74 -8.42 -12.47 1.27
C VAL A 74 -7.89 -11.22 0.57
N LEU A 75 -6.73 -10.73 1.00
CA LEU A 75 -5.99 -9.63 0.38
C LEU A 75 -4.84 -10.20 -0.46
N VAL A 76 -4.82 -9.91 -1.75
CA VAL A 76 -3.82 -10.47 -2.68
C VAL A 76 -2.94 -9.38 -3.30
N ASP A 77 -1.63 -9.60 -3.28
CA ASP A 77 -0.65 -8.70 -3.88
C ASP A 77 -0.86 -8.63 -5.40
N THR A 78 -1.09 -7.42 -5.89
CA THR A 78 -1.32 -7.15 -7.32
C THR A 78 -0.04 -6.77 -8.06
N GLU A 79 1.05 -6.47 -7.34
CA GLU A 79 2.31 -6.13 -7.99
C GLU A 79 2.99 -7.41 -8.53
N LYS A 80 3.20 -7.45 -9.85
CA LYS A 80 3.85 -8.59 -10.52
C LYS A 80 5.36 -8.56 -10.27
N LYS A 81 5.81 -9.39 -9.33
CA LYS A 81 7.23 -9.51 -8.96
C LYS A 81 7.84 -10.84 -9.40
N LEU A 82 7.01 -11.83 -9.72
CA LEU A 82 7.47 -13.14 -10.18
C LEU A 82 7.79 -13.09 -11.69
N PRO A 83 8.93 -13.64 -12.12
CA PRO A 83 9.29 -13.71 -13.53
C PRO A 83 8.30 -14.60 -14.30
N LEU A 84 8.26 -14.42 -15.62
CA LEU A 84 7.53 -15.33 -16.49
C LEU A 84 8.21 -16.70 -16.50
N SER A 85 7.48 -17.76 -16.14
CA SER A 85 7.92 -19.15 -16.23
C SER A 85 7.09 -19.91 -17.26
N ILE A 86 7.74 -20.82 -17.98
CA ILE A 86 7.05 -21.79 -18.84
C ILE A 86 6.77 -23.02 -18.00
N HIS A 87 5.52 -23.45 -17.89
CA HIS A 87 5.17 -24.74 -17.31
C HIS A 87 5.87 -25.85 -18.10
N LYS A 88 6.80 -26.55 -17.44
CA LYS A 88 7.56 -27.66 -18.04
C LYS A 88 6.84 -29.00 -17.96
N GLN A 89 5.79 -29.10 -17.15
CA GLN A 89 4.96 -30.30 -17.00
C GLN A 89 3.88 -30.33 -18.11
N PRO A 90 3.52 -31.52 -18.64
CA PRO A 90 2.40 -31.63 -19.56
C PRO A 90 1.12 -31.16 -18.88
N ILE A 91 0.48 -30.15 -19.48
CA ILE A 91 -0.75 -29.55 -18.95
C ILE A 91 -1.85 -30.61 -18.91
N THR A 92 -2.32 -30.97 -17.73
CA THR A 92 -3.41 -31.94 -17.55
C THR A 92 -4.77 -31.26 -17.72
N SER A 93 -5.86 -32.02 -17.87
CA SER A 93 -7.22 -31.47 -17.93
C SER A 93 -7.62 -30.70 -16.64
N GLU A 94 -6.96 -30.99 -15.52
CA GLU A 94 -7.15 -30.29 -14.24
C GLU A 94 -6.46 -28.91 -14.22
N ASP A 95 -5.41 -28.72 -15.04
CA ASP A 95 -4.69 -27.45 -15.27
C ASP A 95 -5.46 -26.48 -16.21
N SER A 96 -6.78 -26.63 -16.28
CA SER A 96 -7.72 -25.91 -17.16
C SER A 96 -7.55 -24.39 -17.20
N ILE A 97 -6.97 -23.78 -16.16
CA ILE A 97 -6.70 -22.34 -16.05
C ILE A 97 -5.74 -21.86 -17.15
N TYR A 98 -4.74 -22.67 -17.51
CA TYR A 98 -3.74 -22.33 -18.53
C TYR A 98 -4.24 -22.59 -19.95
N LEU A 99 -5.21 -23.50 -20.12
CA LEU A 99 -5.73 -23.94 -21.43
C LEU A 99 -6.91 -23.10 -21.94
N HIS A 100 -7.74 -22.52 -21.06
CA HIS A 100 -9.07 -22.01 -21.45
C HIS A 100 -9.16 -20.49 -21.67
N ARG A 101 -8.06 -19.74 -21.65
CA ARG A 101 -8.11 -18.26 -21.77
C ARG A 101 -6.99 -17.70 -22.64
N LYS A 102 -7.11 -16.41 -23.01
CA LYS A 102 -6.13 -15.58 -23.75
C LYS A 102 -4.79 -15.40 -22.99
N THR A 103 -4.25 -16.48 -22.45
CA THR A 103 -2.89 -16.62 -21.96
C THR A 103 -2.05 -17.19 -23.10
N ILE A 104 -0.79 -16.79 -23.17
CA ILE A 104 0.15 -17.27 -24.19
C ILE A 104 0.56 -18.71 -23.79
N GLY A 105 -0.34 -19.68 -23.94
CA GLY A 105 -0.07 -21.10 -23.65
C GLY A 105 0.33 -21.40 -22.19
N PRO A 106 1.32 -22.29 -21.94
CA PRO A 106 1.76 -22.74 -20.59
C PRO A 106 2.48 -21.68 -19.75
N ILE A 107 2.34 -20.39 -20.06
CA ILE A 107 3.13 -19.33 -19.42
C ILE A 107 2.46 -18.89 -18.11
N GLU A 108 3.16 -19.09 -17.00
CA GLU A 108 2.83 -18.46 -15.73
C GLU A 108 3.20 -16.98 -15.81
N THR A 109 2.22 -16.13 -15.53
CA THR A 109 2.36 -14.68 -15.66
C THR A 109 2.71 -13.98 -14.34
N GLY A 110 2.90 -14.75 -13.27
CA GLY A 110 3.16 -14.21 -11.92
C GLY A 110 2.00 -13.38 -11.36
N ASN A 111 0.80 -13.49 -11.92
CA ASN A 111 -0.36 -12.68 -11.53
C ASN A 111 -1.21 -13.44 -10.51
N LEU A 112 -0.78 -13.42 -9.25
CA LEU A 112 -1.50 -14.07 -8.15
C LEU A 112 -2.93 -13.55 -8.02
N SER A 113 -3.12 -12.23 -8.14
CA SER A 113 -4.44 -11.59 -8.06
C SER A 113 -5.44 -12.25 -9.01
N LYS A 114 -5.09 -12.39 -10.29
CA LYS A 114 -5.95 -13.05 -11.29
C LYS A 114 -6.40 -14.44 -10.86
N ILE A 115 -5.52 -15.24 -10.26
CA ILE A 115 -5.83 -16.61 -9.84
C ILE A 115 -6.73 -16.59 -8.61
N CYS A 116 -6.40 -15.77 -7.60
CA CYS A 116 -7.21 -15.61 -6.40
C CYS A 116 -8.66 -15.21 -6.73
N PHE A 117 -8.86 -14.15 -7.53
CA PHE A 117 -10.20 -13.72 -7.94
C PHE A 117 -10.99 -14.78 -8.72
N GLN A 118 -10.30 -15.70 -9.42
CA GLN A 118 -10.95 -16.74 -10.19
C GLN A 118 -11.29 -17.98 -9.37
N LYS A 119 -10.50 -18.30 -8.35
CA LYS A 119 -10.57 -19.57 -7.61
C LYS A 119 -11.20 -19.45 -6.24
N ILE A 120 -11.03 -18.32 -5.56
CA ILE A 120 -11.70 -18.03 -4.28
C ILE A 120 -13.18 -17.77 -4.58
N LYS A 121 -14.08 -18.48 -3.90
CA LYS A 121 -15.54 -18.42 -4.11
C LYS A 121 -16.33 -18.06 -2.87
N HIS A 122 -15.80 -18.36 -1.68
CA HIS A 122 -16.52 -18.20 -0.43
C HIS A 122 -16.02 -16.98 0.35
N SER A 123 -14.71 -16.73 0.35
CA SER A 123 -14.11 -15.52 0.91
C SER A 123 -14.16 -14.36 -0.08
N ARG A 124 -14.26 -13.14 0.44
CA ARG A 124 -14.21 -11.94 -0.40
C ARG A 124 -12.76 -11.62 -0.74
N THR A 125 -12.47 -11.31 -2.00
CA THR A 125 -11.10 -11.06 -2.46
C THR A 125 -10.91 -9.59 -2.82
N PHE A 126 -9.83 -8.98 -2.35
CA PHE A 126 -9.43 -7.62 -2.73
C PHE A 126 -7.94 -7.56 -3.06
N GLU A 127 -7.57 -6.64 -3.93
CA GLU A 127 -6.17 -6.37 -4.24
C GLU A 127 -5.54 -5.45 -3.20
N PHE A 128 -4.25 -5.63 -2.94
CA PHE A 128 -3.45 -4.66 -2.19
C PHE A 128 -2.02 -4.60 -2.73
N LYS A 129 -1.28 -3.54 -2.37
CA LYS A 129 0.12 -3.31 -2.79
C LYS A 129 1.03 -3.21 -1.56
N PRO A 130 1.66 -4.30 -1.11
CA PRO A 130 2.52 -4.31 0.08
C PRO A 130 3.68 -3.29 0.02
N ASN A 131 4.22 -3.05 -1.17
CA ASN A 131 5.28 -2.05 -1.37
C ASN A 131 4.78 -0.64 -1.04
N ASP A 132 3.54 -0.31 -1.39
CA ASP A 132 2.93 0.99 -1.11
C ASP A 132 2.65 1.15 0.39
N LEU A 133 2.26 0.06 1.07
CA LEU A 133 2.15 0.05 2.54
C LEU A 133 3.49 0.35 3.22
N THR A 134 4.59 -0.18 2.68
CA THR A 134 5.94 0.08 3.19
C THR A 134 6.32 1.56 3.01
N VAL A 135 6.06 2.13 1.82
CA VAL A 135 6.28 3.56 1.55
C VAL A 135 5.45 4.44 2.48
N ASN A 136 4.16 4.12 2.64
CA ASN A 136 3.26 4.87 3.52
C ASN A 136 3.67 4.80 4.98
N SER A 137 4.14 3.64 5.44
CA SER A 137 4.63 3.46 6.80
C SER A 137 5.91 4.25 7.05
N ALA A 138 6.86 4.21 6.12
CA ALA A 138 8.10 4.97 6.21
C ALA A 138 7.83 6.48 6.24
N TRP A 139 6.97 6.97 5.34
CA TRP A 139 6.59 8.38 5.31
C TRP A 139 5.86 8.80 6.59
N SER A 140 4.89 8.01 7.06
CA SER A 140 4.12 8.31 8.28
C SER A 140 5.01 8.32 9.52
N PHE A 141 5.95 7.37 9.61
CA PHE A 141 6.94 7.35 10.68
C PHE A 141 7.82 8.60 10.65
N LEU A 142 8.40 8.94 9.49
CA LEU A 142 9.27 10.11 9.35
C LEU A 142 8.54 11.42 9.65
N SER A 143 7.32 11.60 9.13
CA SER A 143 6.55 12.83 9.31
C SER A 143 6.18 13.06 10.77
N GLN A 144 5.80 12.01 11.50
CA GLN A 144 5.46 12.10 12.92
C GLN A 144 6.71 12.21 13.81
N ARG A 145 7.76 11.44 13.50
CA ARG A 145 9.00 11.43 14.29
C ARG A 145 9.78 12.73 14.17
N LEU A 146 9.85 13.31 12.97
CA LEU A 146 10.58 14.55 12.70
C LEU A 146 9.70 15.79 12.84
N ARG A 147 8.37 15.65 12.80
CA ARG A 147 7.34 16.70 12.80
C ARG A 147 7.36 17.62 11.57
N VAL A 148 8.54 17.98 11.07
CA VAL A 148 8.75 18.82 9.90
C VAL A 148 9.76 18.16 8.98
N LEU A 149 9.32 17.82 7.76
CA LEU A 149 10.16 17.25 6.70
C LEU A 149 10.81 18.33 5.83
N SER A 150 10.18 19.49 5.73
CA SER A 150 10.66 20.59 4.88
C SER A 150 12.07 21.03 5.27
N GLY A 151 12.96 21.14 4.27
CA GLY A 151 14.36 21.53 4.46
C GLY A 151 15.26 20.44 5.05
N LYS A 152 14.75 19.26 5.39
CA LYS A 152 15.57 18.13 5.82
C LYS A 152 16.29 17.49 4.65
N LYS A 153 17.58 17.20 4.83
CA LYS A 153 18.36 16.42 3.86
C LYS A 153 18.16 14.93 4.13
N ILE A 154 17.50 14.23 3.21
CA ILE A 154 17.18 12.81 3.34
C ILE A 154 17.92 12.01 2.27
N ALA A 155 18.83 11.14 2.70
CA ALA A 155 19.56 10.22 1.83
C ALA A 155 18.83 8.89 1.70
N ILE A 156 18.57 8.42 0.49
CA ILE A 156 17.95 7.13 0.18
C ILE A 156 18.96 6.25 -0.57
N LEU A 157 19.39 5.18 0.09
CA LEU A 157 20.37 4.22 -0.41
C LEU A 157 19.64 2.99 -0.95
N GLY A 158 19.48 2.93 -2.27
CA GLY A 158 18.63 1.94 -2.95
C GLY A 158 17.41 2.61 -3.59
N ALA A 159 17.63 3.29 -4.72
CA ALA A 159 16.58 3.90 -5.53
C ALA A 159 15.87 2.87 -6.45
N GLY A 160 15.26 1.85 -5.86
CA GLY A 160 14.36 0.88 -6.53
C GLY A 160 12.90 1.33 -6.52
N ASN A 161 11.94 0.40 -6.58
CA ASN A 161 10.50 0.71 -6.53
C ASN A 161 10.12 1.50 -5.26
N ILE A 162 10.39 0.94 -4.07
CA ILE A 162 10.09 1.57 -2.78
C ILE A 162 10.85 2.89 -2.62
N GLY A 163 12.17 2.88 -2.90
CA GLY A 163 13.03 4.06 -2.74
C GLY A 163 12.57 5.26 -3.57
N ASN A 164 12.20 5.06 -4.84
CA ASN A 164 11.74 6.16 -5.70
C ASN A 164 10.33 6.66 -5.35
N LYS A 165 9.41 5.76 -4.98
CA LYS A 165 8.08 6.15 -4.48
C LYS A 165 8.19 7.01 -3.21
N LEU A 166 9.07 6.61 -2.29
CA LEU A 166 9.35 7.37 -1.09
C LEU A 166 10.05 8.70 -1.40
N ALA A 167 11.01 8.72 -2.34
CA ALA A 167 11.69 9.94 -2.77
C ALA A 167 10.71 11.01 -3.27
N LEU A 168 9.78 10.62 -4.15
CA LEU A 168 8.73 11.52 -4.65
C LEU A 168 7.87 12.07 -3.50
N LYS A 169 7.40 11.19 -2.62
CA LYS A 169 6.55 11.59 -1.49
C LYS A 169 7.25 12.55 -0.52
N LEU A 170 8.55 12.35 -0.29
CA LEU A 170 9.36 13.19 0.60
C LEU A 170 9.69 14.55 -0.04
N VAL A 171 10.05 14.59 -1.33
CA VAL A 171 10.34 15.86 -2.00
C VAL A 171 9.09 16.74 -2.10
N GLU A 172 7.91 16.15 -2.33
CA GLU A 172 6.63 16.87 -2.31
C GLU A 172 6.30 17.47 -0.94
N CYS A 173 6.86 16.93 0.14
CA CYS A 173 6.79 17.50 1.49
C CYS A 173 7.88 18.57 1.75
N GLY A 174 8.66 18.94 0.74
CA GLY A 174 9.72 19.93 0.82
C GLY A 174 11.06 19.40 1.37
N ALA A 175 11.26 18.09 1.50
CA ALA A 175 12.57 17.54 1.86
C ALA A 175 13.55 17.64 0.67
N ASP A 176 14.83 17.86 0.96
CA ASP A 176 15.91 17.77 -0.02
C ASP A 176 16.37 16.31 -0.10
N VAL A 177 16.01 15.63 -1.18
CA VAL A 177 16.14 14.16 -1.28
C VAL A 177 17.37 13.81 -2.10
N HIS A 178 18.27 13.03 -1.52
CA HIS A 178 19.49 12.57 -2.16
C HIS A 178 19.40 11.06 -2.38
N THR A 179 19.65 10.58 -3.60
CA THR A 179 19.45 9.17 -3.94
C THR A 179 20.72 8.52 -4.48
N TYR A 180 20.89 7.24 -4.14
CA TYR A 180 21.96 6.39 -4.67
C TYR A 180 21.42 5.06 -5.18
N ARG A 181 21.97 4.58 -6.30
CA ARG A 181 21.84 3.21 -6.80
C ARG A 181 23.01 2.84 -7.70
N GLN A 182 23.24 1.54 -7.88
CA GLN A 182 24.34 1.01 -8.69
C GLN A 182 24.28 1.42 -10.17
N GLN A 183 23.12 1.34 -10.81
CA GLN A 183 22.98 1.69 -12.23
C GLN A 183 22.80 3.21 -12.39
N PHE A 184 23.91 3.93 -12.46
CA PHE A 184 23.95 5.40 -12.42
C PHE A 184 23.08 6.08 -13.48
N HIS A 185 23.14 5.64 -14.73
CA HIS A 185 22.37 6.23 -15.82
C HIS A 185 20.85 6.17 -15.56
N ILE A 186 20.37 5.03 -15.06
CA ILE A 186 18.95 4.83 -14.73
C ILE A 186 18.59 5.70 -13.52
N GLY A 187 19.46 5.78 -12.51
CA GLY A 187 19.25 6.63 -11.34
C GLY A 187 19.07 8.10 -11.69
N HIS A 188 19.96 8.62 -12.53
CA HIS A 188 19.87 10.00 -13.01
C HIS A 188 18.59 10.27 -13.82
N GLN A 189 18.24 9.36 -14.74
CA GLN A 189 17.00 9.48 -15.52
C GLN A 189 15.75 9.47 -14.65
N ILE A 190 15.68 8.58 -13.66
CA ILE A 190 14.56 8.51 -12.74
C ILE A 190 14.47 9.79 -11.89
N ALA A 191 15.57 10.25 -11.29
CA ALA A 191 15.57 11.47 -10.48
C ALA A 191 15.05 12.69 -11.28
N ASN A 192 15.52 12.86 -12.52
CA ASN A 192 15.01 13.90 -13.41
C ASN A 192 13.52 13.74 -13.70
N GLY A 193 13.07 12.52 -14.02
CA GLY A 193 11.64 12.24 -14.24
C GLY A 193 10.78 12.54 -13.02
N LEU A 194 11.21 12.17 -11.81
CA LEU A 194 10.48 12.47 -10.57
C LEU A 194 10.44 13.98 -10.28
N ASN A 195 11.51 14.71 -10.56
CA ASN A 195 11.51 16.18 -10.44
C ASN A 195 10.58 16.88 -11.43
N LEU A 196 10.18 16.22 -12.52
CA LEU A 196 9.15 16.73 -13.44
C LEU A 196 7.72 16.41 -12.97
N ILE A 197 7.53 15.44 -12.07
CA ILE A 197 6.22 15.03 -11.55
C ILE A 197 5.79 15.93 -10.38
N LYS A 198 6.72 16.30 -9.49
CA LYS A 198 6.41 17.17 -8.34
C LYS A 198 5.81 18.50 -8.81
N HIS A 199 4.96 19.10 -7.98
CA HIS A 199 4.38 20.42 -8.28
C HIS A 199 5.48 21.45 -8.56
N GLU A 200 5.23 22.34 -9.53
CA GLU A 200 6.15 23.45 -9.91
C GLU A 200 6.57 24.36 -8.74
N ASN A 201 5.75 24.44 -7.67
CA ASN A 201 6.02 25.27 -6.49
C ASN A 201 6.88 24.54 -5.45
N THR A 202 7.15 23.25 -5.63
CA THR A 202 8.06 22.50 -4.78
C THR A 202 9.49 22.87 -5.14
N VAL A 203 10.13 23.70 -4.32
CA VAL A 203 11.51 24.17 -4.55
C VAL A 203 12.54 23.05 -4.37
N SER A 204 12.32 22.18 -3.38
CA SER A 204 13.22 21.05 -3.07
C SER A 204 13.31 20.06 -4.23
N GLN A 205 14.41 19.33 -4.30
CA GLN A 205 14.75 18.48 -5.45
C GLN A 205 15.09 17.06 -5.01
N ILE A 206 14.97 16.13 -5.95
CA ILE A 206 15.56 14.81 -5.88
C ILE A 206 16.89 14.85 -6.63
N THR A 207 18.01 14.77 -5.91
CA THR A 207 19.35 14.78 -6.48
C THR A 207 19.90 13.35 -6.52
N PHE A 208 20.32 12.90 -7.70
CA PHE A 208 21.02 11.62 -7.85
C PHE A 208 22.53 11.80 -7.68
N HIS A 209 23.17 10.87 -6.97
CA HIS A 209 24.62 10.84 -6.77
C HIS A 209 25.20 9.51 -7.22
N SER A 210 26.38 9.56 -7.85
CA SER A 210 27.14 8.35 -8.23
C SER A 210 27.98 7.76 -7.10
N SER A 211 28.03 8.42 -5.93
CA SER A 211 28.80 7.99 -4.76
C SER A 211 27.90 7.92 -3.53
N LEU A 212 28.06 6.84 -2.75
CA LEU A 212 27.38 6.67 -1.47
C LEU A 212 27.67 7.83 -0.52
N LEU A 213 28.94 8.16 -0.32
CA LEU A 213 29.36 9.19 0.64
C LEU A 213 28.83 10.57 0.26
N SER A 214 28.82 10.91 -1.03
CA SER A 214 28.24 12.18 -1.52
C SER A 214 26.74 12.26 -1.28
N THR A 215 26.04 11.12 -1.35
CA THR A 215 24.60 11.02 -1.07
C THR A 215 24.31 11.30 0.40
N THR A 216 25.12 10.72 1.30
CA THR A 216 24.86 10.71 2.75
C THR A 216 25.49 11.87 3.50
N PHE A 217 26.42 12.60 2.88
CA PHE A 217 27.14 13.69 3.52
C PHE A 217 26.20 14.71 4.19
N ASN A 218 26.33 14.87 5.51
CA ASN A 218 25.52 15.77 6.35
C ASN A 218 24.01 15.56 6.20
N ALA A 219 23.56 14.33 5.93
CA ALA A 219 22.14 14.00 5.88
C ALA A 219 21.53 13.95 7.30
N ASP A 220 20.33 14.53 7.45
CA ASP A 220 19.52 14.42 8.67
C ASP A 220 18.91 13.02 8.81
N VAL A 221 18.67 12.35 7.68
CA VAL A 221 18.08 11.02 7.63
C VAL A 221 18.80 10.17 6.59
N VAL A 222 19.15 8.93 6.93
CA VAL A 222 19.64 7.92 5.99
C VAL A 222 18.69 6.75 5.94
N ILE A 223 18.25 6.38 4.75
CA ILE A 223 17.24 5.35 4.53
C ILE A 223 17.86 4.22 3.69
N GLY A 224 17.95 3.03 4.26
CA GLY A 224 18.36 1.81 3.57
C GLY A 224 17.18 1.15 2.85
N CYS A 225 17.19 1.16 1.51
CA CYS A 225 16.12 0.70 0.64
C CYS A 225 16.56 -0.36 -0.37
N THR A 226 17.71 -1.02 -0.17
CA THR A 226 18.15 -2.12 -1.02
C THR A 226 17.40 -3.42 -0.67
N ASN A 227 17.48 -4.41 -1.55
CA ASN A 227 16.80 -5.68 -1.39
C ASN A 227 17.58 -6.65 -0.46
N GLY A 228 17.78 -6.25 0.80
CA GLY A 228 18.49 -7.04 1.81
C GLY A 228 20.01 -7.07 1.65
N VAL A 229 20.60 -6.12 0.91
CA VAL A 229 22.05 -5.99 0.76
C VAL A 229 22.56 -4.90 1.72
N PRO A 230 23.41 -5.22 2.70
CA PRO A 230 23.97 -4.20 3.58
C PRO A 230 24.73 -3.13 2.78
N ILE A 231 24.30 -1.87 2.90
CA ILE A 231 24.86 -0.72 2.16
C ILE A 231 25.23 0.45 3.09
N ILE A 232 24.63 0.50 4.28
CA ILE A 232 24.98 1.46 5.31
C ILE A 232 26.16 0.88 6.09
N THR A 233 27.35 1.41 5.82
CA THR A 233 28.63 1.00 6.40
C THR A 233 29.10 2.01 7.46
N PRO A 234 30.15 1.73 8.26
CA PRO A 234 30.70 2.69 9.21
C PRO A 234 31.11 4.02 8.58
N GLU A 235 31.60 4.01 7.34
CA GLU A 235 31.95 5.22 6.61
C GLU A 235 30.71 6.08 6.31
N VAL A 236 29.57 5.45 5.98
CA VAL A 236 28.30 6.17 5.84
C VAL A 236 27.93 6.84 7.16
N ILE A 237 28.00 6.10 8.27
CA ILE A 237 27.68 6.61 9.62
C ILE A 237 28.59 7.79 10.02
N GLN A 238 29.85 7.80 9.60
CA GLN A 238 30.78 8.90 9.90
C GLN A 238 30.50 10.18 9.08
N THR A 239 29.79 10.07 7.95
CA THR A 239 29.53 11.21 7.05
C THR A 239 28.21 11.93 7.33
N ILE A 240 27.33 11.36 8.14
CA ILE A 240 25.97 11.87 8.37
C ILE A 240 25.94 12.81 9.58
N SER A 241 24.83 13.55 9.74
CA SER A 241 24.71 14.52 10.83
C SER A 241 24.77 13.84 12.21
N CYS A 242 25.32 14.52 13.22
CA CYS A 242 25.50 13.98 14.58
C CYS A 242 24.19 13.56 15.30
N ASN A 243 23.03 14.03 14.84
CA ASN A 243 21.71 13.66 15.35
C ASN A 243 20.85 13.00 14.25
N ALA A 244 21.51 12.34 13.30
CA ALA A 244 20.81 11.74 12.17
C ALA A 244 19.97 10.54 12.59
N LEU A 245 18.90 10.34 11.85
CA LEU A 245 18.03 9.16 11.93
C LEU A 245 18.42 8.17 10.83
N VAL A 246 18.71 6.93 11.21
CA VAL A 246 19.00 5.83 10.29
C VAL A 246 17.81 4.87 10.26
N LEU A 247 17.27 4.65 9.06
CA LEU A 247 16.03 3.89 8.85
C LEU A 247 16.24 2.72 7.88
N ASP A 248 16.01 1.49 8.32
CA ASP A 248 16.06 0.29 7.46
C ASP A 248 14.66 -0.10 6.96
N LEU A 249 14.45 -0.02 5.64
CA LEU A 249 13.23 -0.49 4.96
C LEU A 249 13.42 -1.86 4.33
N GLY A 250 14.60 -2.11 3.77
CA GLY A 250 14.88 -3.27 2.94
C GLY A 250 15.28 -4.54 3.70
N LYS A 251 15.31 -4.48 5.04
CA LYS A 251 15.64 -5.58 5.97
C LYS A 251 17.06 -6.10 5.76
N ASN A 252 17.98 -5.66 6.61
CA ASN A 252 19.43 -5.93 6.55
C ASN A 252 20.18 -4.96 5.64
N ASN A 253 19.85 -3.67 5.69
CA ASN A 253 20.61 -2.63 4.96
C ASN A 253 21.81 -2.09 5.72
N ILE A 254 21.95 -2.42 7.01
CA ILE A 254 22.97 -1.87 7.90
C ILE A 254 23.96 -2.97 8.25
N THR A 255 25.27 -2.73 8.08
CA THR A 255 26.29 -3.71 8.48
C THR A 255 26.38 -3.80 10.01
N PRO A 256 26.81 -4.95 10.57
CA PRO A 256 27.01 -5.07 12.02
C PRO A 256 27.97 -4.01 12.60
N GLU A 257 29.00 -3.64 11.84
CA GLU A 257 29.95 -2.58 12.19
C GLU A 257 29.28 -1.21 12.20
N ALA A 258 28.40 -0.93 11.24
CA ALA A 258 27.67 0.32 11.17
C ALA A 258 26.64 0.44 12.30
N ILE A 259 26.00 -0.67 12.72
CA ILE A 259 25.13 -0.70 13.91
C ILE A 259 25.93 -0.30 15.16
N ARG A 260 27.11 -0.91 15.36
CA ARG A 260 27.99 -0.56 16.49
C ARG A 260 28.40 0.91 16.45
N SER A 261 28.87 1.37 15.30
CA SER A 261 29.25 2.78 15.09
C SER A 261 28.09 3.73 15.37
N ALA A 262 26.88 3.43 14.91
CA ALA A 262 25.71 4.27 15.15
C ALA A 262 25.31 4.31 16.64
N ILE A 263 25.41 3.20 17.36
CA ILE A 263 25.18 3.15 18.82
C ILE A 263 26.23 3.98 19.57
N GLU A 264 27.52 3.84 19.22
CA GLU A 264 28.61 4.62 19.81
C GLU A 264 28.43 6.13 19.58
N ASN A 265 27.94 6.51 18.38
CA ASN A 265 27.63 7.89 18.01
C ASN A 265 26.24 8.35 18.50
N LYS A 266 25.51 7.54 19.29
CA LYS A 266 24.17 7.84 19.84
C LYS A 266 23.13 8.21 18.77
N LEU A 267 23.27 7.65 17.59
CA LEU A 267 22.31 7.85 16.50
C LEU A 267 21.05 7.02 16.72
N GLU A 268 19.96 7.49 16.15
CA GLU A 268 18.70 6.77 16.17
C GLU A 268 18.65 5.73 15.05
N LEU A 269 18.39 4.47 15.41
CA LEU A 269 18.31 3.35 14.49
C LEU A 269 16.90 2.77 14.54
N TYR A 270 16.22 2.75 13.40
CA TYR A 270 14.88 2.18 13.29
C TYR A 270 14.76 1.25 12.09
N ARG A 271 13.89 0.25 12.22
CA ARG A 271 13.36 -0.51 11.10
C ARG A 271 11.90 -0.12 10.93
N VAL A 272 11.46 0.06 9.69
CA VAL A 272 10.05 0.41 9.43
C VAL A 272 9.14 -0.75 9.79
N ASP A 273 8.14 -0.45 10.62
CA ASP A 273 7.00 -1.31 10.90
C ASP A 273 5.83 -0.91 10.00
N VAL A 274 5.24 -1.89 9.30
CA VAL A 274 4.13 -1.67 8.36
C VAL A 274 2.75 -1.67 9.01
N THR A 275 2.68 -1.93 10.32
CA THR A 275 1.42 -2.17 11.04
C THR A 275 0.42 -1.01 10.85
N ALA A 276 0.84 0.24 11.06
CA ALA A 276 -0.06 1.39 10.93
C ALA A 276 -0.64 1.56 9.51
N ALA A 277 0.18 1.40 8.46
CA ALA A 277 -0.33 1.52 7.09
C ALA A 277 -1.20 0.32 6.69
N LEU A 278 -0.87 -0.89 7.16
CA LEU A 278 -1.69 -2.08 6.93
C LEU A 278 -3.08 -1.94 7.56
N GLU A 279 -3.14 -1.52 8.83
CA GLU A 279 -4.42 -1.31 9.51
C GLU A 279 -5.22 -0.19 8.84
N GLY A 280 -4.57 0.93 8.51
CA GLY A 280 -5.22 2.03 7.77
C GLY A 280 -5.79 1.58 6.43
N PHE A 281 -5.03 0.78 5.66
CA PHE A 281 -5.49 0.21 4.40
C PHE A 281 -6.69 -0.73 4.59
N ILE A 282 -6.68 -1.58 5.61
CA ILE A 282 -7.81 -2.49 5.88
C ILE A 282 -9.07 -1.70 6.23
N TYR A 283 -8.96 -0.67 7.08
CA TYR A 283 -10.10 0.18 7.39
C TYR A 283 -10.64 0.92 6.16
N GLU A 284 -9.75 1.45 5.32
CA GLU A 284 -10.12 2.09 4.06
C GLU A 284 -10.85 1.10 3.13
N MET A 285 -10.31 -0.09 2.95
CA MET A 285 -10.89 -1.15 2.11
C MET A 285 -12.26 -1.58 2.62
N LEU A 286 -12.41 -1.83 3.93
CA LEU A 286 -13.71 -2.18 4.54
C LEU A 286 -14.73 -1.06 4.37
N LYS A 287 -14.30 0.21 4.52
CA LYS A 287 -15.19 1.36 4.37
C LYS A 287 -15.62 1.55 2.93
N MET A 288 -14.69 1.48 1.98
CA MET A 288 -14.98 1.62 0.55
C MET A 288 -15.94 0.54 0.09
N ASP A 289 -15.72 -0.69 0.54
CA ASP A 289 -16.60 -1.80 0.25
C ASP A 289 -18.03 -1.60 0.78
N SER A 290 -18.15 -1.11 2.02
CA SER A 290 -19.45 -0.74 2.60
C SER A 290 -20.15 0.37 1.80
N ILE A 291 -19.41 1.40 1.35
CA ILE A 291 -19.95 2.49 0.53
C ILE A 291 -20.54 1.92 -0.76
N LEU A 292 -19.77 1.11 -1.50
CA LEU A 292 -20.19 0.56 -2.78
C LEU A 292 -21.37 -0.41 -2.67
N SER A 293 -21.46 -1.16 -1.58
CA SER A 293 -22.53 -2.15 -1.38
C SER A 293 -23.84 -1.57 -0.82
N THR A 294 -23.79 -0.47 -0.07
CA THR A 294 -24.97 -0.02 0.71
C THR A 294 -25.41 1.42 0.49
N GLY A 295 -24.57 2.29 -0.07
CA GLY A 295 -24.84 3.73 -0.06
C GLY A 295 -24.37 4.51 -1.28
N TYR A 296 -23.76 3.84 -2.26
CA TYR A 296 -23.28 4.44 -3.50
C TYR A 296 -24.40 4.56 -4.53
N GLY A 297 -24.44 5.67 -5.25
CA GLY A 297 -25.32 5.84 -6.42
C GLY A 297 -26.13 7.12 -6.39
N ARG A 298 -27.24 7.10 -7.13
CA ARG A 298 -28.24 8.15 -7.21
C ARG A 298 -29.62 7.59 -6.90
N LYS A 299 -30.41 8.35 -6.16
CA LYS A 299 -31.81 8.02 -5.85
C LYS A 299 -32.69 9.22 -6.13
N SER A 300 -33.70 9.03 -6.98
CA SER A 300 -34.72 10.05 -7.25
C SER A 300 -35.80 10.02 -6.18
N LEU A 301 -36.10 11.19 -5.63
CA LEU A 301 -37.24 11.47 -4.76
C LEU A 301 -38.25 12.31 -5.56
N SER A 302 -39.44 12.53 -5.02
CA SER A 302 -40.51 13.24 -5.75
C SER A 302 -40.19 14.71 -6.04
N TYR A 303 -39.25 15.32 -5.31
CA TYR A 303 -38.93 16.75 -5.39
C TYR A 303 -37.44 17.05 -5.61
N CYS A 304 -36.57 16.06 -5.51
CA CYS A 304 -35.12 16.20 -5.74
C CYS A 304 -34.50 14.84 -6.07
N ASN A 305 -33.24 14.83 -6.47
CA ASN A 305 -32.43 13.61 -6.44
C ASN A 305 -31.35 13.75 -5.37
N ILE A 306 -30.93 12.61 -4.84
CA ILE A 306 -29.81 12.51 -3.92
C ILE A 306 -28.72 11.63 -4.51
N VAL A 307 -27.45 11.96 -4.24
CA VAL A 307 -26.27 11.21 -4.67
C VAL A 307 -25.31 10.97 -3.50
N SER A 308 -24.58 9.86 -3.53
CA SER A 308 -23.61 9.50 -2.48
C SER A 308 -22.49 8.59 -2.99
N GLY A 309 -21.42 8.50 -2.20
CA GLY A 309 -20.30 7.58 -2.44
C GLY A 309 -19.39 7.97 -3.59
N GLY A 310 -19.38 9.25 -3.98
CA GLY A 310 -18.62 9.74 -5.13
C GLY A 310 -19.34 9.57 -6.48
N TYR A 311 -20.64 9.25 -6.48
CA TYR A 311 -21.44 9.28 -7.69
C TYR A 311 -21.50 10.68 -8.30
N PHE A 312 -21.35 10.80 -9.62
CA PHE A 312 -21.35 12.08 -10.32
C PHE A 312 -22.78 12.64 -10.39
N GLY A 313 -23.04 13.73 -9.67
CA GLY A 313 -24.38 14.33 -9.58
C GLY A 313 -24.63 15.44 -10.59
N ASP A 314 -25.87 15.56 -11.05
CA ASP A 314 -26.31 16.67 -11.90
C ASP A 314 -26.39 17.99 -11.10
N ASP A 315 -26.49 19.13 -11.77
CA ASP A 315 -26.71 20.40 -11.08
C ASP A 315 -28.02 20.36 -10.27
N GLY A 316 -27.92 20.68 -8.98
CA GLY A 316 -29.07 20.67 -8.06
C GLY A 316 -29.36 19.33 -7.38
N ASP A 317 -28.61 18.26 -7.70
CA ASP A 317 -28.68 17.01 -6.92
C ASP A 317 -28.10 17.22 -5.51
N ILE A 318 -28.79 16.73 -4.48
CA ILE A 318 -28.34 16.83 -3.08
C ILE A 318 -27.30 15.73 -2.81
N ILE A 319 -26.15 16.11 -2.27
CA ILE A 319 -25.08 15.18 -1.92
C ILE A 319 -25.27 14.76 -0.47
N VAL A 320 -25.36 13.45 -0.24
CA VAL A 320 -25.58 12.85 1.09
C VAL A 320 -24.50 11.80 1.40
N ASP A 321 -24.43 11.36 2.66
CA ASP A 321 -23.49 10.33 3.11
C ASP A 321 -23.90 8.89 2.72
N ASN A 322 -25.20 8.66 2.48
CA ASN A 322 -25.74 7.37 2.05
C ASN A 322 -27.10 7.55 1.35
N ILE A 323 -27.32 6.98 0.16
CA ILE A 323 -28.60 7.13 -0.56
C ILE A 323 -29.77 6.33 0.04
N ASN A 324 -29.50 5.27 0.80
CA ASN A 324 -30.52 4.37 1.34
C ASN A 324 -30.96 4.79 2.75
N SER A 325 -30.01 5.21 3.58
CA SER A 325 -30.25 5.74 4.93
C SER A 325 -29.40 6.99 5.15
N PRO A 326 -29.77 8.11 4.50
CA PRO A 326 -29.05 9.38 4.64
C PRO A 326 -29.12 9.88 6.08
N LYS A 327 -28.01 10.41 6.58
CA LYS A 327 -27.93 11.03 7.91
C LYS A 327 -27.32 12.42 7.85
N ILE A 328 -26.51 12.69 6.84
CA ILE A 328 -25.77 13.93 6.68
C ILE A 328 -25.96 14.43 5.25
N ILE A 329 -26.33 15.69 5.12
CA ILE A 329 -26.26 16.43 3.86
C ILE A 329 -24.85 17.04 3.77
N VAL A 330 -24.12 16.69 2.71
CA VAL A 330 -22.77 17.19 2.44
C VAL A 330 -22.83 18.51 1.67
N GLY A 331 -23.79 18.65 0.75
CA GLY A 331 -23.97 19.86 -0.06
C GLY A 331 -24.88 19.62 -1.26
N VAL A 332 -24.76 20.47 -2.28
CA VAL A 332 -25.50 20.34 -3.55
C VAL A 332 -24.50 20.33 -4.70
N SER A 333 -24.70 19.41 -5.65
CA SER A 333 -23.85 19.30 -6.84
C SER A 333 -24.05 20.48 -7.78
N ASN A 334 -22.96 20.94 -8.41
CA ASN A 334 -22.99 21.95 -9.46
C ASN A 334 -23.02 21.35 -10.89
N GLY A 335 -23.18 20.02 -11.01
CA GLY A 335 -23.18 19.32 -12.30
C GLY A 335 -21.80 19.19 -12.98
N ALA A 336 -20.72 19.72 -12.39
CA ALA A 336 -19.38 19.74 -12.96
C ALA A 336 -18.34 19.06 -12.06
N GLY A 337 -18.77 18.17 -11.16
CA GLY A 337 -17.90 17.44 -10.24
C GLY A 337 -17.46 18.24 -9.01
N ALA A 338 -18.12 19.37 -8.70
CA ALA A 338 -17.87 20.14 -7.48
C ALA A 338 -19.17 20.44 -6.72
N ILE A 339 -19.01 20.90 -5.49
CA ILE A 339 -20.11 21.35 -4.64
C ILE A 339 -20.39 22.83 -4.95
N LYS A 340 -21.68 23.20 -5.06
CA LYS A 340 -22.11 24.59 -5.22
C LYS A 340 -21.61 25.44 -4.04
N LYS A 341 -20.97 26.58 -4.36
CA LYS A 341 -20.54 27.58 -3.34
C LYS A 341 -21.69 28.48 -2.89
N VAL A 342 -22.66 28.71 -3.78
CA VAL A 342 -23.85 29.52 -3.53
C VAL A 342 -25.06 28.68 -3.95
N LEU A 343 -26.02 28.55 -3.04
CA LEU A 343 -27.25 27.80 -3.25
C LEU A 343 -28.34 28.72 -3.80
N SER A 344 -29.08 28.25 -4.80
CA SER A 344 -30.27 28.93 -5.29
C SER A 344 -31.43 28.82 -4.29
N CYS A 345 -32.51 29.58 -4.52
CA CYS A 345 -33.72 29.45 -3.71
C CYS A 345 -34.29 28.01 -3.77
N ASP A 346 -34.29 27.40 -4.96
CA ASP A 346 -34.74 26.02 -5.18
C ASP A 346 -33.86 24.99 -4.45
N ASP A 347 -32.53 25.16 -4.48
CA ASP A 347 -31.61 24.29 -3.73
C ASP A 347 -31.90 24.34 -2.21
N ASN A 348 -32.11 25.55 -1.67
CA ASN A 348 -32.42 25.73 -0.24
C ASN A 348 -33.76 25.12 0.14
N GLU A 349 -34.77 25.24 -0.73
CA GLU A 349 -36.10 24.65 -0.50
C GLU A 349 -36.01 23.12 -0.48
N LYS A 350 -35.31 22.52 -1.46
CA LYS A 350 -35.07 21.07 -1.53
C LYS A 350 -34.31 20.56 -0.31
N ILE A 351 -33.25 21.25 0.12
CA ILE A 351 -32.48 20.90 1.31
C ILE A 351 -33.35 20.97 2.57
N LYS A 352 -34.13 22.04 2.73
CA LYS A 352 -34.99 22.22 3.90
C LYS A 352 -36.00 21.08 4.01
N ARG A 353 -36.70 20.80 2.92
CA ARG A 353 -37.67 19.71 2.84
C ARG A 353 -37.03 18.35 3.13
N PHE A 354 -35.88 18.08 2.53
CA PHE A 354 -35.15 16.83 2.78
C PHE A 354 -34.68 16.70 4.23
N SER A 355 -34.24 17.80 4.85
CA SER A 355 -33.83 17.83 6.25
C SER A 355 -34.99 17.56 7.21
N GLU A 356 -36.19 18.03 6.89
CA GLU A 356 -37.41 17.75 7.67
C GLU A 356 -37.76 16.24 7.59
N GLU A 357 -37.68 15.63 6.41
CA GLU A 357 -37.91 14.18 6.23
C GLU A 357 -36.86 13.32 6.98
N LEU A 358 -35.62 13.79 7.07
CA LEU A 358 -34.55 13.14 7.84
C LEU A 358 -34.80 13.12 9.36
N GLN A 359 -35.47 14.13 9.91
CA GLN A 359 -35.75 14.22 11.36
C GLN A 359 -36.95 13.38 11.80
N VAL A 360 -37.78 12.97 10.85
CA VAL A 360 -39.00 12.18 11.09
C VAL A 360 -38.71 10.66 11.01
N CYS A 361 -37.55 10.27 10.47
CA CYS A 361 -37.06 8.89 10.38
C CYS A 361 -36.06 8.58 11.50
#